data_AF-A0A2N3LWS5-F1
#
_entry.id   AF-A0A2N3LWS5-F1
#
_cell.length_a   1.000
_cell.length_b   1.000
_cell.length_c   1.000
_cell.angle_alpha   90.00
_cell.angle_beta   90.00
_cell.angle_gamma   90.00
#
_symmetry.space_group_name_H-M   'P 1'
#
loop_
_entity.id
_entity.type
_entity.pdbx_description
1 polymer ?
#
loop_
_entity_poly.entity_id
_entity_poly.type
_entity_poly.pdbx_seq_one_letter_code
_entity_poly.pdbx_strand_id
1 'polypeptide(L)'
;MSLPFGRSCQPAENHPIWPRISVRHKAPNGGDRRALLSPSDILPVAADDRPPAAFGELFKIGIGPSSSHTVGPMRAAFVFMQDLQPRLSEVARITATAFGSLAWTGKGHATDKALILGLAGFRPDDIDPDLADDRLADIVAARCLTLAGGRQIGFDPDRDIVFDCVATFERHPNAMRFVAHDASGAELLSEVWYSVGGGFVVREGESEGDAGKTPLPWRYGTAAELLALSAATGRSIADIALDNERARKPDEDCLSAVDRIAEAMFACIDRGLARDGELTGGLGVRRRARQLYERIQAREAGNDRSPMVVMDYVSCFAIAVNEENAAGGRIVTAPTNGAAGVVPAVLRYYRDFCGGEPDDLRRFLLTAAAIGGLIKRNASISGAEVGCQGEVGSAAAMAAAGLCAALGGTPAQVENAAEIAIEHHLGMTCDPVGGLVQIPCIERNAFGAIKAINAASLALAGDGRHVVSLDAALETMRQTGLDMQSKYKETSLGGLAVNVTAC
;
A
#
# COMPACT_ATOMS: atom_id res chain seq x y z
N MET A 1 77.63 3.01 -1.46
CA MET A 1 76.31 3.43 -0.92
C MET A 1 75.27 2.87 -1.88
N SER A 2 74.42 1.90 -1.58
CA SER A 2 73.92 1.35 -0.31
C SER A 2 73.46 -0.10 -0.56
N LEU A 3 73.33 -0.86 0.54
CA LEU A 3 73.23 -2.32 0.69
C LEU A 3 72.02 -3.01 0.04
N PRO A 4 72.07 -4.35 -0.16
CA PRO A 4 70.97 -5.17 -0.67
C PRO A 4 70.08 -5.71 0.47
N PHE A 5 68.78 -5.85 0.23
CA PHE A 5 67.88 -6.64 1.07
C PHE A 5 67.35 -7.83 0.30
N GLY A 6 67.85 -9.01 0.66
CA GLY A 6 67.10 -10.26 0.54
C GLY A 6 66.60 -10.66 1.93
N ARG A 7 65.38 -11.18 2.02
CA ARG A 7 65.00 -12.34 2.86
C ARG A 7 63.53 -12.71 2.68
N SER A 8 63.35 -13.93 2.17
CA SER A 8 62.31 -14.92 2.46
C SER A 8 61.05 -14.49 3.23
N CYS A 9 59.90 -14.64 2.57
CA CYS A 9 58.60 -14.86 3.22
C CYS A 9 58.55 -16.26 3.83
N GLN A 10 58.31 -16.34 5.14
CA GLN A 10 57.63 -17.48 5.78
C GLN A 10 56.27 -16.97 6.28
N PRO A 11 55.16 -17.71 6.08
CA PRO A 11 53.85 -17.29 6.59
C PRO A 11 53.76 -17.52 8.09
N ALA A 12 53.33 -16.48 8.82
CA ALA A 12 53.00 -16.55 10.23
C ALA A 12 51.68 -17.33 10.43
N GLU A 13 51.71 -18.26 11.38
CA GLU A 13 50.56 -19.03 11.85
C GLU A 13 49.55 -18.10 12.55
N ASN A 14 48.30 -18.15 12.10
CA ASN A 14 47.18 -17.45 12.73
C ASN A 14 46.75 -18.17 14.02
N HIS A 15 47.06 -17.58 15.16
CA HIS A 15 46.38 -17.86 16.43
C HIS A 15 45.01 -17.17 16.47
N PRO A 16 43.88 -17.88 16.68
CA PRO A 16 42.60 -17.24 16.94
C PRO A 16 42.51 -16.81 18.42
N ILE A 17 42.50 -15.48 18.64
CA ILE A 17 42.19 -14.85 19.93
C ILE A 17 40.67 -14.65 19.99
N TRP A 18 39.94 -15.65 20.52
CA TRP A 18 38.60 -15.48 21.09
C TRP A 18 38.45 -16.49 22.25
N PRO A 19 38.07 -16.08 23.47
CA PRO A 19 37.94 -17.01 24.59
C PRO A 19 36.72 -17.92 24.42
N ARG A 20 36.94 -19.24 24.49
CA ARG A 20 35.89 -20.25 24.65
C ARG A 20 35.24 -20.08 26.04
N ILE A 21 34.02 -19.56 26.10
CA ILE A 21 33.21 -19.57 27.32
C ILE A 21 32.55 -20.96 27.43
N SER A 22 33.02 -21.78 28.36
CA SER A 22 32.35 -23.03 28.75
C SER A 22 31.29 -22.73 29.82
N VAL A 23 30.02 -22.85 29.48
CA VAL A 23 28.93 -22.78 30.47
C VAL A 23 28.75 -24.16 31.09
N ARG A 24 29.12 -24.31 32.37
CA ARG A 24 28.77 -25.49 33.18
C ARG A 24 27.30 -25.40 33.56
N HIS A 25 26.45 -26.30 33.04
CA HIS A 25 25.10 -26.48 33.58
C HIS A 25 25.17 -27.18 34.94
N LYS A 26 24.71 -26.48 35.98
CA LYS A 26 24.38 -27.06 37.28
C LYS A 26 22.88 -27.36 37.26
N ALA A 27 22.50 -28.63 37.29
CA ALA A 27 21.09 -29.03 37.36
C ALA A 27 20.48 -28.59 38.71
N PRO A 28 19.28 -27.98 38.74
CA PRO A 28 18.51 -27.87 39.96
C PRO A 28 17.65 -29.12 40.15
N ASN A 29 17.74 -29.67 41.36
CA ASN A 29 16.85 -30.70 41.88
C ASN A 29 15.41 -30.18 41.99
N GLY A 30 14.46 -31.05 41.67
CA GLY A 30 13.22 -31.23 42.43
C GLY A 30 12.13 -30.16 42.31
N GLY A 31 11.12 -30.46 41.50
CA GLY A 31 9.71 -30.23 41.82
C GLY A 31 9.24 -28.78 41.89
N ASP A 32 8.83 -28.23 40.74
CA ASP A 32 7.60 -27.44 40.68
C ASP A 32 7.04 -27.43 39.25
N ARG A 33 5.77 -27.78 39.08
CA ARG A 33 5.07 -27.64 37.80
C ARG A 33 4.79 -26.15 37.61
N ARG A 34 5.75 -25.41 37.05
CA ARG A 34 5.50 -24.06 36.54
C ARG A 34 4.36 -24.15 35.52
N ALA A 35 3.19 -23.63 35.89
CA ALA A 35 2.19 -23.24 34.92
C ALA A 35 2.90 -22.37 33.86
N LEU A 36 2.87 -22.79 32.61
CA LEU A 36 3.30 -21.96 31.50
C LEU A 36 2.40 -20.73 31.51
N LEU A 37 2.97 -19.58 31.86
CA LEU A 37 2.32 -18.27 31.72
C LEU A 37 1.80 -18.18 30.28
N SER A 38 0.53 -17.81 30.13
CA SER A 38 -0.01 -17.50 28.80
C SER A 38 0.70 -16.24 28.27
N PRO A 39 0.83 -16.05 26.95
CA PRO A 39 1.38 -14.81 26.40
C PRO A 39 0.76 -13.55 27.00
N SER A 40 -0.55 -13.58 27.27
CA SER A 40 -1.30 -12.51 27.96
C SER A 40 -0.81 -12.18 29.37
N ASP A 41 -0.07 -13.07 30.04
CA ASP A 41 0.44 -12.85 31.40
C ASP A 41 1.82 -12.15 31.43
N ILE A 42 2.47 -12.00 30.26
CA ILE A 42 3.85 -11.48 30.14
C ILE A 42 3.89 -10.10 29.45
N LEU A 43 2.81 -9.69 28.79
CA LEU A 43 2.82 -8.57 27.84
C LEU A 43 2.09 -7.33 28.37
N PRO A 44 2.48 -6.11 27.94
CA PRO A 44 1.68 -4.91 28.20
C PRO A 44 0.26 -5.12 27.69
N VAL A 45 -0.74 -4.69 28.46
CA VAL A 45 -2.12 -4.62 27.95
C VAL A 45 -2.11 -3.65 26.77
N ALA A 46 -2.58 -4.10 25.60
CA ALA A 46 -2.66 -3.24 24.42
C ALA A 46 -3.44 -1.96 24.74
N ALA A 47 -3.00 -0.82 24.18
CA ALA A 47 -3.59 0.48 24.46
C ALA A 47 -5.10 0.57 24.19
N ASP A 48 -5.64 -0.26 23.29
CA ASP A 48 -7.08 -0.48 23.12
C ASP A 48 -7.38 -1.88 22.51
N ASP A 49 -8.67 -2.19 22.37
CA ASP A 49 -9.17 -3.50 21.91
C ASP A 49 -9.11 -3.74 20.39
N ARG A 50 -8.79 -2.72 19.58
CA ARG A 50 -8.72 -2.85 18.12
C ARG A 50 -7.60 -3.81 17.74
N PRO A 51 -7.86 -4.81 16.89
CA PRO A 51 -6.82 -5.76 16.46
C PRO A 51 -5.83 -5.09 15.49
N PRO A 52 -4.57 -5.57 15.40
CA PRO A 52 -3.66 -5.19 14.33
C PRO A 52 -4.26 -5.45 12.94
N ALA A 53 -4.02 -4.55 11.97
CA ALA A 53 -4.53 -4.72 10.61
C ALA A 53 -4.04 -6.03 9.98
N ALA A 54 -4.90 -6.72 9.23
CA ALA A 54 -4.50 -7.93 8.52
C ALA A 54 -3.59 -7.61 7.30
N PHE A 55 -2.73 -8.55 6.91
CA PHE A 55 -1.84 -8.43 5.75
C PHE A 55 -2.58 -7.99 4.48
N GLY A 56 -3.70 -8.67 4.21
CA GLY A 56 -4.58 -8.37 3.08
C GLY A 56 -5.33 -7.04 3.19
N GLU A 57 -5.20 -6.27 4.28
CA GLU A 57 -5.71 -4.91 4.34
C GLU A 57 -4.76 -3.90 3.71
N LEU A 58 -3.45 -4.17 3.74
CA LEU A 58 -2.40 -3.30 3.21
C LEU A 58 -2.04 -3.71 1.77
N PHE A 59 -1.94 -5.01 1.50
CA PHE A 59 -1.57 -5.56 0.20
C PHE A 59 -2.73 -6.29 -0.45
N LYS A 60 -3.29 -5.70 -1.51
CA LYS A 60 -4.40 -6.25 -2.29
C LYS A 60 -4.12 -6.11 -3.77
N ILE A 61 -4.34 -7.19 -4.52
CA ILE A 61 -4.38 -7.13 -5.98
C ILE A 61 -5.68 -6.44 -6.39
N GLY A 62 -5.58 -5.45 -7.27
CA GLY A 62 -6.69 -4.73 -7.84
C GLY A 62 -6.29 -4.02 -9.12
N ILE A 63 -7.00 -2.94 -9.43
CA ILE A 63 -6.78 -2.13 -10.63
C ILE A 63 -6.45 -0.69 -10.26
N GLY A 64 -5.63 -0.04 -11.08
CA GLY A 64 -5.36 1.40 -11.01
C GLY A 64 -6.55 2.25 -11.51
N PRO A 65 -6.48 3.59 -11.36
CA PRO A 65 -5.36 4.34 -10.78
C PRO A 65 -5.47 4.62 -9.27
N SER A 66 -6.64 4.43 -8.63
CA SER A 66 -6.86 4.85 -7.25
C SER A 66 -7.58 3.82 -6.38
N SER A 67 -7.09 3.58 -5.17
CA SER A 67 -7.78 2.71 -4.21
C SER A 67 -9.05 3.38 -3.67
N SER A 68 -8.99 4.68 -3.40
CA SER A 68 -10.10 5.47 -2.83
C SER A 68 -11.15 5.83 -3.89
N HIS A 69 -10.75 6.05 -5.14
CA HIS A 69 -11.63 6.56 -6.19
C HIS A 69 -11.96 5.53 -7.29
N THR A 70 -11.20 4.45 -7.40
CA THR A 70 -11.48 3.37 -8.38
C THR A 70 -11.93 2.10 -7.66
N VAL A 71 -11.09 1.52 -6.80
CA VAL A 71 -11.37 0.23 -6.16
C VAL A 71 -12.55 0.31 -5.18
N GLY A 72 -12.57 1.33 -4.32
CA GLY A 72 -13.66 1.56 -3.37
C GLY A 72 -15.02 1.71 -4.05
N PRO A 73 -15.20 2.69 -4.96
CA PRO A 73 -16.46 2.91 -5.66
C PRO A 73 -16.95 1.71 -6.47
N MET A 74 -16.04 1.00 -7.15
CA MET A 74 -16.40 -0.24 -7.85
C MET A 74 -16.93 -1.31 -6.91
N ARG A 75 -16.31 -1.46 -5.73
CA ARG A 75 -16.76 -2.40 -4.69
C ARG A 75 -18.11 -1.99 -4.09
N ALA A 76 -18.31 -0.71 -3.78
CA ALA A 76 -19.58 -0.23 -3.24
C ALA A 76 -20.72 -0.43 -4.26
N ALA A 77 -20.48 -0.11 -5.54
CA ALA A 77 -21.44 -0.34 -6.62
C ALA A 77 -21.77 -1.84 -6.78
N PHE A 78 -20.76 -2.71 -6.74
CA PHE A 78 -20.96 -4.16 -6.78
C PHE A 78 -21.82 -4.65 -5.61
N VAL A 79 -21.53 -4.22 -4.38
CA VAL A 79 -22.29 -4.64 -3.19
C VAL A 79 -23.73 -4.11 -3.24
N PHE A 80 -23.93 -2.86 -3.63
CA PHE A 80 -25.27 -2.31 -3.86
C PHE A 80 -26.09 -3.17 -4.84
N MET A 81 -25.47 -3.67 -5.91
CA MET A 81 -26.13 -4.58 -6.85
C MET A 81 -26.45 -5.95 -6.26
N GLN A 82 -25.67 -6.43 -5.29
CA GLN A 82 -25.98 -7.65 -4.54
C GLN A 82 -27.18 -7.46 -3.63
N ASP A 83 -27.24 -6.33 -2.91
CA ASP A 83 -28.36 -6.01 -2.02
C ASP A 83 -29.66 -5.78 -2.80
N LEU A 84 -29.56 -5.29 -4.04
CA LEU A 84 -30.68 -5.09 -4.95
C LEU A 84 -31.21 -6.40 -5.58
N GLN A 85 -30.48 -7.53 -5.48
CA GLN A 85 -30.86 -8.82 -6.09
C GLN A 85 -32.32 -9.23 -5.85
N PRO A 86 -32.89 -9.14 -4.63
CA PRO A 86 -34.26 -9.57 -4.37
C PRO A 86 -35.32 -8.76 -5.15
N ARG A 87 -34.99 -7.54 -5.59
CA ARG A 87 -35.87 -6.61 -6.30
C ARG A 87 -35.42 -6.37 -7.74
N LEU A 88 -34.45 -7.14 -8.22
CA LEU A 88 -33.78 -6.87 -9.49
C LEU A 88 -34.74 -6.89 -10.69
N SER A 89 -35.87 -7.60 -10.62
CA SER A 89 -36.92 -7.62 -11.64
C SER A 89 -37.77 -6.34 -11.71
N GLU A 90 -37.82 -5.55 -10.63
CA GLU A 90 -38.59 -4.29 -10.57
C GLU A 90 -37.80 -3.10 -11.14
N VAL A 91 -36.46 -3.21 -11.18
CA VAL A 91 -35.57 -2.11 -11.54
C VAL A 91 -35.78 -1.65 -12.98
N ALA A 92 -35.96 -0.36 -13.20
CA ALA A 92 -35.99 0.24 -14.53
C ALA A 92 -34.82 1.20 -14.77
N ARG A 93 -34.26 1.78 -13.70
CA ARG A 93 -33.14 2.74 -13.77
C ARG A 93 -32.27 2.66 -12.54
N ILE A 94 -30.97 2.85 -12.71
CA ILE A 94 -29.99 2.96 -11.62
C ILE A 94 -29.18 4.23 -11.82
N THR A 95 -28.91 4.96 -10.75
CA THR A 95 -28.04 6.14 -10.75
C THR A 95 -26.99 6.03 -9.67
N ALA A 96 -25.77 6.50 -9.96
CA ALA A 96 -24.69 6.64 -8.99
C ALA A 96 -24.20 8.09 -8.97
N THR A 97 -24.13 8.68 -7.78
CA THR A 97 -23.66 10.05 -7.56
C THR A 97 -22.42 10.03 -6.69
N ALA A 98 -21.32 10.60 -7.16
CA ALA A 98 -20.12 10.88 -6.35
C ALA A 98 -20.18 12.30 -5.78
N PHE A 99 -19.66 12.48 -4.57
CA PHE A 99 -19.67 13.76 -3.83
C PHE A 99 -18.29 14.14 -3.32
N GLY A 100 -18.11 15.43 -2.98
CA GLY A 100 -16.89 15.92 -2.33
C GLY A 100 -15.61 15.64 -3.11
N SER A 101 -14.57 15.14 -2.44
CA SER A 101 -13.27 14.83 -3.06
C SER A 101 -13.39 13.76 -4.16
N LEU A 102 -14.29 12.77 -3.93
CA LEU A 102 -14.62 11.75 -4.92
C LEU A 102 -15.20 12.35 -6.20
N ALA A 103 -15.91 13.47 -6.09
CA ALA A 103 -16.43 14.19 -7.24
C ALA A 103 -15.37 15.06 -7.92
N TRP A 104 -14.62 15.85 -7.15
CA TRP A 104 -13.65 16.80 -7.70
C TRP A 104 -12.54 16.13 -8.52
N THR A 105 -12.04 14.99 -8.07
CA THR A 105 -10.96 14.26 -8.76
C THR A 105 -11.46 13.03 -9.53
N GLY A 106 -12.77 12.77 -9.51
CA GLY A 106 -13.33 11.49 -9.96
C GLY A 106 -13.06 11.15 -11.42
N LYS A 107 -13.06 12.14 -12.31
CA LYS A 107 -12.70 11.92 -13.72
C LYS A 107 -11.23 11.55 -13.89
N GLY A 108 -10.32 12.20 -13.17
CA GLY A 108 -8.88 11.87 -13.19
C GLY A 108 -8.58 10.49 -12.59
N HIS A 109 -9.40 10.05 -11.64
CA HIS A 109 -9.27 8.74 -11.01
C HIS A 109 -10.11 7.62 -11.64
N ALA A 110 -10.78 7.89 -12.78
CA ALA A 110 -11.66 6.96 -13.47
C ALA A 110 -12.80 6.40 -12.56
N THR A 111 -13.33 7.23 -11.66
CA THR A 111 -14.44 6.87 -10.77
C THR A 111 -15.70 6.52 -11.54
N ASP A 112 -15.96 7.21 -12.66
CA ASP A 112 -17.07 6.88 -13.56
C ASP A 112 -16.96 5.47 -14.12
N LYS A 113 -15.81 5.10 -14.70
CA LYS A 113 -15.51 3.74 -15.16
C LYS A 113 -15.73 2.73 -14.02
N ALA A 114 -15.22 3.03 -12.82
CA ALA A 114 -15.35 2.16 -11.66
C ALA A 114 -16.82 1.95 -11.23
N LEU A 115 -17.61 3.02 -11.14
CA LEU A 115 -19.04 2.95 -10.80
C LEU A 115 -19.81 2.14 -11.85
N ILE A 116 -19.58 2.39 -13.13
CA ILE A 116 -20.26 1.69 -14.24
C ILE A 116 -19.95 0.20 -14.20
N LEU A 117 -18.67 -0.18 -14.09
CA LEU A 117 -18.26 -1.58 -14.06
C LEU A 117 -18.76 -2.31 -12.81
N GLY A 118 -18.76 -1.64 -11.65
CA GLY A 118 -19.31 -2.20 -10.43
C GLY A 118 -20.82 -2.43 -10.52
N LEU A 119 -21.57 -1.47 -11.09
CA LEU A 119 -23.01 -1.61 -11.38
C LEU A 119 -23.29 -2.71 -12.40
N ALA A 120 -22.37 -2.97 -13.33
CA ALA A 120 -22.44 -4.08 -14.27
C ALA A 120 -22.07 -5.44 -13.66
N GLY A 121 -21.76 -5.49 -12.35
CA GLY A 121 -21.49 -6.72 -11.60
C GLY A 121 -20.02 -7.17 -11.63
N PHE A 122 -19.09 -6.35 -12.12
CA PHE A 122 -17.67 -6.66 -12.07
C PHE A 122 -17.06 -6.32 -10.71
N ARG A 123 -16.00 -7.05 -10.34
CA ARG A 123 -15.22 -6.83 -9.12
C ARG A 123 -13.80 -6.36 -9.44
N PRO A 124 -13.23 -5.42 -8.66
CA PRO A 124 -11.89 -4.88 -8.93
C PRO A 124 -10.78 -5.94 -8.76
N ASP A 125 -10.99 -6.95 -7.93
CA ASP A 125 -10.03 -8.03 -7.63
C ASP A 125 -10.05 -9.19 -8.66
N ASP A 126 -11.08 -9.28 -9.50
CA ASP A 126 -11.27 -10.37 -10.47
C ASP A 126 -11.19 -9.89 -11.93
N ILE A 127 -11.50 -8.61 -12.18
CA ILE A 127 -11.51 -8.08 -13.54
C ILE A 127 -10.09 -8.04 -14.16
N ASP A 128 -10.01 -8.44 -15.43
CA ASP A 128 -8.85 -8.15 -16.26
C ASP A 128 -8.89 -6.67 -16.66
N PRO A 129 -7.89 -5.85 -16.28
CA PRO A 129 -7.85 -4.44 -16.64
C PRO A 129 -7.99 -4.18 -18.13
N ASP A 130 -7.40 -5.04 -18.98
CA ASP A 130 -7.42 -4.85 -20.43
C ASP A 130 -8.85 -5.13 -20.98
N LEU A 131 -9.61 -6.05 -20.37
CA LEU A 131 -11.02 -6.31 -20.70
C LEU A 131 -11.97 -5.27 -20.10
N ALA A 132 -11.57 -4.58 -19.03
CA ALA A 132 -12.41 -3.59 -18.36
C ALA A 132 -12.74 -2.41 -19.28
N ASP A 133 -11.80 -1.99 -20.11
CA ASP A 133 -12.00 -0.90 -21.08
C ASP A 133 -12.95 -1.32 -22.20
N ASP A 134 -12.78 -2.53 -22.74
CA ASP A 134 -13.68 -3.07 -23.77
C ASP A 134 -15.12 -3.16 -23.25
N ARG A 135 -15.31 -3.66 -22.02
CA ARG A 135 -16.64 -3.76 -21.39
C ARG A 135 -17.28 -2.41 -21.12
N LEU A 136 -16.50 -1.43 -20.70
CA LEU A 136 -16.99 -0.07 -20.55
C LEU A 136 -17.44 0.49 -21.91
N ALA A 137 -16.64 0.32 -22.95
CA ALA A 137 -16.96 0.79 -24.30
C ALA A 137 -18.27 0.15 -24.82
N ASP A 138 -18.47 -1.14 -24.60
CA ASP A 138 -19.70 -1.85 -24.95
C ASP A 138 -20.93 -1.22 -24.25
N ILE A 139 -20.85 -0.98 -22.94
CA ILE A 139 -21.95 -0.39 -22.14
C ILE A 139 -22.28 1.03 -22.63
N VAL A 140 -21.25 1.85 -22.83
CA VAL A 140 -21.40 3.24 -23.28
C VAL A 140 -22.02 3.29 -24.67
N ALA A 141 -21.56 2.46 -25.61
CA ALA A 141 -22.07 2.41 -26.97
C ALA A 141 -23.52 1.91 -27.04
N ALA A 142 -23.85 0.86 -26.26
CA ALA A 142 -25.18 0.28 -26.23
C ALA A 142 -26.20 1.10 -25.43
N ARG A 143 -25.73 2.01 -24.55
CA ARG A 143 -26.56 2.75 -23.57
C ARG A 143 -27.48 1.83 -22.76
N CYS A 144 -26.96 0.68 -22.37
CA CYS A 144 -27.69 -0.31 -21.58
C CYS A 144 -26.78 -0.96 -20.55
N LEU A 145 -27.36 -1.27 -19.39
CA LEU A 145 -26.71 -2.05 -18.34
C LEU A 145 -27.31 -3.47 -18.35
N THR A 146 -26.44 -4.48 -18.38
CA THR A 146 -26.88 -5.88 -18.25
C THR A 146 -26.87 -6.25 -16.78
N LEU A 147 -28.05 -6.55 -16.23
CA LEU A 147 -28.24 -6.99 -14.86
C LEU A 147 -27.95 -8.49 -14.72
N ALA A 148 -27.76 -8.95 -13.48
CA ALA A 148 -27.68 -10.38 -13.20
C ALA A 148 -28.91 -11.13 -13.76
N GLY A 149 -28.67 -12.28 -14.40
CA GLY A 149 -29.71 -13.01 -15.15
C GLY A 149 -29.92 -12.54 -16.59
N GLY A 150 -29.13 -11.58 -17.08
CA GLY A 150 -29.07 -11.21 -18.51
C GLY A 150 -30.11 -10.18 -18.94
N ARG A 151 -30.95 -9.67 -18.03
CA ARG A 151 -31.92 -8.62 -18.32
C ARG A 151 -31.21 -7.28 -18.56
N GLN A 152 -31.57 -6.56 -19.60
CA GLN A 152 -31.01 -5.25 -19.90
C GLN A 152 -31.95 -4.12 -19.46
N ILE A 153 -31.38 -3.05 -18.89
CA ILE A 153 -32.07 -1.79 -18.61
C ILE A 153 -31.38 -0.65 -19.36
N GLY A 154 -32.12 0.41 -19.68
CA GLY A 154 -31.54 1.61 -20.26
C GLY A 154 -30.58 2.27 -19.25
N PHE A 155 -29.38 2.63 -19.72
CA PHE A 155 -28.36 3.26 -18.89
C PHE A 155 -27.59 4.27 -19.73
N ASP A 156 -27.71 5.54 -19.39
CA ASP A 156 -27.00 6.62 -20.06
C ASP A 156 -25.93 7.18 -19.12
N PRO A 157 -24.64 6.87 -19.34
CA PRO A 157 -23.56 7.30 -18.44
C PRO A 157 -23.57 8.80 -18.14
N ASP A 158 -23.92 9.65 -19.11
CA ASP A 158 -23.92 11.11 -18.95
C ASP A 158 -25.05 11.60 -18.01
N ARG A 159 -26.11 10.81 -17.88
CA ARG A 159 -27.28 11.12 -17.04
C ARG A 159 -27.25 10.37 -15.71
N ASP A 160 -26.77 9.14 -15.73
CA ASP A 160 -26.92 8.18 -14.64
C ASP A 160 -25.67 8.07 -13.75
N ILE A 161 -24.52 8.58 -14.20
CA ILE A 161 -23.33 8.84 -13.37
C ILE A 161 -23.20 10.34 -13.15
N VAL A 162 -23.33 10.77 -11.89
CA VAL A 162 -23.34 12.19 -11.52
C VAL A 162 -22.16 12.53 -10.62
N PHE A 163 -21.49 13.65 -10.90
CA PHE A 163 -20.46 14.23 -10.05
C PHE A 163 -21.00 15.52 -9.41
N ASP A 164 -21.37 15.43 -8.13
CA ASP A 164 -21.85 16.57 -7.35
C ASP A 164 -20.69 17.18 -6.55
N CYS A 165 -20.12 18.25 -7.11
CA CYS A 165 -19.01 18.99 -6.55
C CYS A 165 -19.43 20.01 -5.47
N VAL A 166 -20.72 20.06 -5.09
CA VAL A 166 -21.28 21.06 -4.17
C VAL A 166 -21.61 20.42 -2.82
N ALA A 167 -22.30 19.29 -2.82
CA ALA A 167 -22.68 18.63 -1.57
C ALA A 167 -21.48 18.01 -0.86
N THR A 168 -21.43 18.16 0.46
CA THR A 168 -20.39 17.62 1.33
C THR A 168 -21.01 16.77 2.43
N PHE A 169 -20.21 15.85 2.96
CA PHE A 169 -20.60 14.94 4.03
C PHE A 169 -19.62 15.10 5.19
N GLU A 170 -20.14 15.22 6.42
CA GLU A 170 -19.31 15.40 7.62
C GLU A 170 -18.46 14.16 7.91
N ARG A 171 -18.97 12.97 7.58
CA ARG A 171 -18.33 11.70 7.93
C ARG A 171 -17.02 11.45 7.19
N HIS A 172 -17.01 11.60 5.87
CA HIS A 172 -15.81 11.42 5.06
C HIS A 172 -15.96 12.14 3.71
N PRO A 173 -14.91 12.80 3.17
CA PRO A 173 -14.99 13.60 1.95
C PRO A 173 -15.22 12.77 0.67
N ASN A 174 -14.92 11.48 0.69
CA ASN A 174 -15.16 10.55 -0.43
C ASN A 174 -16.47 9.82 -0.22
N ALA A 175 -17.59 10.47 -0.54
CA ALA A 175 -18.93 9.92 -0.41
C ALA A 175 -19.55 9.62 -1.78
N MET A 176 -20.41 8.61 -1.83
CA MET A 176 -21.21 8.27 -3.01
C MET A 176 -22.60 7.78 -2.62
N ARG A 177 -23.57 7.96 -3.51
CA ARG A 177 -24.94 7.47 -3.34
C ARG A 177 -25.35 6.63 -4.54
N PHE A 178 -25.97 5.49 -4.29
CA PHE A 178 -26.59 4.65 -5.31
C PHE A 178 -28.10 4.69 -5.12
N VAL A 179 -28.85 4.80 -6.22
CA VAL A 179 -30.31 4.79 -6.19
C VAL A 179 -30.85 3.92 -7.33
N ALA A 180 -31.74 2.99 -7.01
CA ALA A 180 -32.48 2.20 -7.98
C ALA A 180 -33.95 2.64 -8.01
N HIS A 181 -34.52 2.78 -9.20
CA HIS A 181 -35.92 3.16 -9.41
C HIS A 181 -36.67 2.11 -10.22
N ASP A 182 -37.98 1.99 -9.97
CA ASP A 182 -38.89 1.19 -10.79
C ASP A 182 -39.37 1.94 -12.06
N ALA A 183 -40.23 1.29 -12.84
CA ALA A 183 -40.78 1.87 -14.07
C ALA A 183 -41.70 3.08 -13.85
N SER A 184 -42.24 3.27 -12.64
CA SER A 184 -43.02 4.45 -12.27
C SER A 184 -42.14 5.63 -11.81
N GLY A 185 -40.85 5.37 -11.57
CA GLY A 185 -39.90 6.32 -11.00
C GLY A 185 -39.85 6.29 -9.47
N ALA A 186 -40.52 5.33 -8.82
CA ALA A 186 -40.44 5.17 -7.38
C ALA A 186 -39.10 4.55 -6.97
N GLU A 187 -38.56 5.00 -5.84
CA GLU A 187 -37.30 4.50 -5.29
C GLU A 187 -37.47 3.08 -4.74
N LEU A 188 -36.65 2.15 -5.22
CA LEU A 188 -36.59 0.76 -4.77
C LEU A 188 -35.56 0.58 -3.65
N LEU A 189 -34.42 1.26 -3.76
CA LEU A 189 -33.31 1.22 -2.81
C LEU A 189 -32.45 2.48 -3.00
N SER A 190 -32.01 3.08 -1.90
CA SER A 190 -31.07 4.20 -1.88
C SER A 190 -30.09 4.02 -0.74
N GLU A 191 -28.80 4.04 -1.06
CA GLU A 191 -27.73 3.83 -0.09
C GLU A 191 -26.62 4.86 -0.27
N VAL A 192 -26.11 5.36 0.85
CA VAL A 192 -24.93 6.23 0.89
C VAL A 192 -23.75 5.43 1.41
N TRP A 193 -22.60 5.60 0.75
CA TRP A 193 -21.36 4.88 1.02
C TRP A 193 -20.18 5.83 1.07
N TYR A 194 -19.16 5.48 1.83
CA TYR A 194 -17.91 6.23 1.94
C TYR A 194 -16.73 5.36 1.57
N SER A 195 -15.80 5.90 0.80
CA SER A 195 -14.52 5.26 0.48
C SER A 195 -13.41 5.81 1.37
N VAL A 196 -13.08 5.06 2.43
CA VAL A 196 -12.25 5.52 3.56
C VAL A 196 -10.74 5.23 3.40
N GLY A 197 -10.30 4.93 2.17
CA GLY A 197 -8.90 4.64 1.85
C GLY A 197 -8.57 3.14 1.75
N GLY A 198 -7.46 2.80 1.08
CA GLY A 198 -7.02 1.39 0.89
C GLY A 198 -8.04 0.48 0.17
N GLY A 199 -9.03 1.06 -0.54
CA GLY A 199 -10.11 0.34 -1.21
C GLY A 199 -11.19 -0.21 -0.26
N PHE A 200 -11.24 0.28 0.99
CA PHE A 200 -12.31 -0.02 1.93
C PHE A 200 -13.50 0.92 1.73
N VAL A 201 -14.70 0.38 1.94
CA VAL A 201 -15.94 1.15 1.89
C VAL A 201 -16.81 0.84 3.09
N VAL A 202 -17.57 1.84 3.53
CA VAL A 202 -18.48 1.73 4.68
C VAL A 202 -19.82 2.35 4.31
N ARG A 203 -20.93 1.71 4.70
CA ARG A 203 -22.26 2.29 4.51
C ARG A 203 -22.52 3.39 5.52
N GLU A 204 -23.36 4.35 5.15
CA GLU A 204 -23.92 5.30 6.10
C GLU A 204 -24.70 4.57 7.20
N GLY A 205 -24.44 4.91 8.45
CA GLY A 205 -25.02 4.23 9.62
C GLY A 205 -24.27 2.97 10.10
N GLU A 206 -23.38 2.38 9.30
CA GLU A 206 -22.48 1.33 9.76
C GLU A 206 -21.22 1.94 10.40
N SER A 207 -20.75 1.41 11.53
CA SER A 207 -19.40 1.72 12.01
C SER A 207 -18.35 1.05 11.11
N GLU A 208 -17.14 1.61 11.01
CA GLU A 208 -16.02 0.90 10.38
C GLU A 208 -15.87 -0.48 11.03
N GLY A 209 -16.11 -1.51 10.21
CA GLY A 209 -16.19 -2.94 10.53
C GLY A 209 -15.97 -3.38 11.99
N ASP A 210 -16.98 -4.07 12.52
CA ASP A 210 -16.85 -5.13 13.52
C ASP A 210 -16.05 -6.31 12.91
N ALA A 211 -14.82 -6.03 12.47
CA ALA A 211 -13.94 -6.94 11.77
C ALA A 211 -13.53 -8.05 12.74
N GLY A 212 -14.33 -9.11 12.74
CA GLY A 212 -14.07 -10.41 13.33
C GLY A 212 -13.37 -10.36 14.69
N LYS A 213 -14.15 -10.56 15.76
CA LYS A 213 -13.68 -10.83 17.13
C LYS A 213 -12.81 -12.09 17.26
N THR A 214 -12.17 -12.56 16.19
CA THR A 214 -11.21 -13.65 16.19
C THR A 214 -10.08 -13.28 17.16
N PRO A 215 -9.92 -14.02 18.26
CA PRO A 215 -8.85 -13.77 19.20
C PRO A 215 -7.50 -13.93 18.49
N LEU A 216 -6.70 -12.87 18.47
CA LEU A 216 -5.35 -12.91 17.90
C LEU A 216 -4.34 -13.30 18.97
N PRO A 217 -3.31 -14.09 18.63
CA PRO A 217 -2.27 -14.49 19.57
C PRO A 217 -1.42 -13.31 20.05
N TRP A 218 -1.22 -12.29 19.20
CA TRP A 218 -0.39 -11.15 19.51
C TRP A 218 -1.16 -9.83 19.29
N ARG A 219 -1.47 -9.14 20.39
CA ARG A 219 -2.12 -7.83 20.35
C ARG A 219 -1.11 -6.71 20.58
N TYR A 220 -1.17 -5.71 19.71
CA TYR A 220 -0.40 -4.47 19.82
C TYR A 220 -1.14 -3.34 19.09
N GLY A 221 -0.98 -2.13 19.60
CA GLY A 221 -1.49 -0.89 19.03
C GLY A 221 -0.42 0.16 18.78
N THR A 222 0.78 -0.01 19.33
CA THR A 222 1.90 0.93 19.21
C THR A 222 3.18 0.21 18.77
N ALA A 223 4.14 0.95 18.24
CA ALA A 223 5.47 0.43 17.92
C ALA A 223 6.17 -0.06 19.19
N ALA A 224 6.04 0.68 20.30
CA ALA A 224 6.57 0.28 21.59
C ALA A 224 6.01 -1.08 22.08
N GLU A 225 4.70 -1.31 21.95
CA GLU A 225 4.08 -2.60 22.28
C GLU A 225 4.60 -3.72 21.37
N LEU A 226 4.71 -3.48 20.06
CA LEU A 226 5.24 -4.46 19.11
C LEU A 226 6.69 -4.86 19.42
N LEU A 227 7.53 -3.91 19.81
CA LEU A 227 8.90 -4.20 20.25
C LEU A 227 8.95 -4.96 21.58
N ALA A 228 8.08 -4.62 22.54
CA ALA A 228 7.98 -5.36 23.79
C ALA A 228 7.56 -6.82 23.55
N LEU A 229 6.62 -7.07 22.63
CA LEU A 229 6.25 -8.42 22.20
C LEU A 229 7.45 -9.20 21.64
N SER A 230 8.19 -8.57 20.73
CA SER A 230 9.36 -9.18 20.10
C SER A 230 10.44 -9.52 21.14
N ALA A 231 10.73 -8.60 22.06
CA ALA A 231 11.70 -8.81 23.14
C ALA A 231 11.28 -9.91 24.11
N ALA A 232 9.99 -9.97 24.48
CA ALA A 232 9.48 -10.95 25.44
C ALA A 232 9.40 -12.37 24.87
N THR A 233 9.15 -12.51 23.56
CA THR A 233 8.92 -13.80 22.90
C THR A 233 10.12 -14.33 22.12
N GLY A 234 11.10 -13.46 21.81
CA GLY A 234 12.20 -13.78 20.91
C GLY A 234 11.79 -13.89 19.43
N ARG A 235 10.55 -13.53 19.09
CA ARG A 235 10.01 -13.57 17.72
C ARG A 235 10.36 -12.30 16.96
N SER A 236 10.60 -12.42 15.65
CA SER A 236 10.71 -11.24 14.79
C SER A 236 9.34 -10.58 14.58
N ILE A 237 9.33 -9.34 14.09
CA ILE A 237 8.08 -8.65 13.71
C ILE A 237 7.31 -9.44 12.64
N ALA A 238 8.01 -10.06 11.68
CA ALA A 238 7.40 -10.91 10.66
C ALA A 238 6.74 -12.17 11.25
N ASP A 239 7.36 -12.80 12.26
CA ASP A 239 6.80 -13.98 12.92
C ASP A 239 5.52 -13.62 13.69
N ILE A 240 5.51 -12.47 14.37
CA ILE A 240 4.33 -11.94 15.07
C ILE A 240 3.19 -11.70 14.06
N ALA A 241 3.49 -11.05 12.94
CA ALA A 241 2.52 -10.81 11.88
C ALA A 241 1.97 -12.13 11.29
N LEU A 242 2.85 -13.09 10.99
CA LEU A 242 2.47 -14.38 10.42
C LEU A 242 1.60 -15.21 11.37
N ASP A 243 1.92 -15.23 12.65
CA ASP A 243 1.12 -15.94 13.66
C ASP A 243 -0.29 -15.33 13.78
N ASN A 244 -0.39 -13.99 13.69
CA ASN A 244 -1.69 -13.30 13.64
C ASN A 244 -2.46 -13.66 12.36
N GLU A 245 -1.82 -13.70 11.19
CA GLU A 245 -2.49 -14.10 9.94
C GLU A 245 -2.99 -15.55 9.98
N ARG A 246 -2.17 -16.48 10.51
CA ARG A 246 -2.58 -17.88 10.71
C ARG A 246 -3.78 -18.01 11.64
N ALA A 247 -3.86 -17.18 12.68
CA ALA A 247 -5.01 -17.17 13.57
C ALA A 247 -6.28 -16.61 12.89
N ARG A 248 -6.13 -15.64 11.97
CA ARG A 248 -7.24 -15.09 11.19
C ARG A 248 -7.79 -16.08 10.17
N LYS A 249 -6.90 -16.84 9.53
CA LYS A 249 -7.23 -17.75 8.43
C LYS A 249 -6.56 -19.12 8.64
N PRO A 250 -7.03 -19.94 9.58
CA PRO A 250 -6.39 -21.22 9.92
C PRO A 250 -6.32 -22.22 8.76
N ASP A 251 -7.29 -22.14 7.84
CA ASP A 251 -7.41 -23.04 6.69
C ASP A 251 -6.72 -22.52 5.42
N GLU A 252 -6.14 -21.31 5.44
CA GLU A 252 -5.43 -20.75 4.29
C GLU A 252 -3.91 -20.90 4.43
N ASP A 253 -3.25 -21.17 3.31
CA ASP A 253 -1.79 -21.05 3.24
C ASP A 253 -1.39 -19.56 3.15
N CYS A 254 -1.14 -18.94 4.31
CA CYS A 254 -0.73 -17.55 4.43
C CYS A 254 0.56 -17.25 3.65
N LEU A 255 1.53 -18.17 3.62
CA LEU A 255 2.81 -17.93 2.94
C LEU A 255 2.62 -17.91 1.42
N SER A 256 1.84 -18.85 0.89
CA SER A 256 1.46 -18.81 -0.52
C SER A 256 0.70 -17.53 -0.89
N ALA A 257 -0.08 -16.95 0.03
CA ALA A 257 -0.74 -15.66 -0.21
C ALA A 257 0.26 -14.50 -0.27
N VAL A 258 1.29 -14.50 0.58
CA VAL A 258 2.40 -13.53 0.53
C VAL A 258 3.19 -13.67 -0.77
N ASP A 259 3.47 -14.90 -1.21
CA ASP A 259 4.20 -15.16 -2.46
C ASP A 259 3.43 -14.63 -3.68
N ARG A 260 2.11 -14.88 -3.75
CA ARG A 260 1.26 -14.33 -4.82
C ARG A 260 1.31 -12.80 -4.91
N ILE A 261 1.43 -12.13 -3.76
CA ILE A 261 1.58 -10.67 -3.71
C ILE A 261 2.94 -10.24 -4.28
N ALA A 262 4.03 -10.91 -3.89
CA ALA A 262 5.37 -10.63 -4.41
C ALA A 262 5.44 -10.86 -5.94
N GLU A 263 4.85 -11.95 -6.42
CA GLU A 263 4.77 -12.28 -7.84
C GLU A 263 3.98 -11.22 -8.63
N ALA A 264 2.81 -10.81 -8.13
CA ALA A 264 2.01 -9.76 -8.76
C ALA A 264 2.75 -8.41 -8.81
N MET A 265 3.49 -8.08 -7.75
CA MET A 265 4.37 -6.90 -7.69
C MET A 265 5.47 -6.94 -8.75
N PHE A 266 6.18 -8.07 -8.89
CA PHE A 266 7.22 -8.21 -9.90
C PHE A 266 6.67 -8.20 -11.32
N ALA A 267 5.56 -8.90 -11.56
CA ALA A 267 4.88 -8.90 -12.86
C ALA A 267 4.42 -7.49 -13.26
N CYS A 268 3.97 -6.67 -12.30
CA CYS A 268 3.65 -5.28 -12.56
C CYS A 268 4.88 -4.46 -12.98
N ILE A 269 6.03 -4.63 -12.31
CA ILE A 269 7.26 -3.96 -12.72
C ILE A 269 7.61 -4.38 -14.15
N ASP A 270 7.66 -5.68 -14.43
CA ASP A 270 8.10 -6.17 -15.74
C ASP A 270 7.15 -5.75 -16.86
N ARG A 271 5.82 -5.69 -16.62
CA ARG A 271 4.85 -5.11 -17.57
C ARG A 271 5.14 -3.64 -17.84
N GLY A 272 5.37 -2.84 -16.79
CA GLY A 272 5.69 -1.41 -16.93
C GLY A 272 7.01 -1.15 -17.67
N LEU A 273 8.02 -1.99 -17.47
CA LEU A 273 9.30 -1.90 -18.20
C LEU A 273 9.18 -2.25 -19.69
N ALA A 274 8.15 -2.97 -20.10
CA ALA A 274 7.93 -3.38 -21.49
C ALA A 274 6.99 -2.43 -22.27
N ARG A 275 6.20 -1.60 -21.57
CA ARG A 275 5.18 -0.73 -22.17
C ARG A 275 5.76 0.63 -22.58
N ASP A 276 5.24 1.14 -23.70
CA ASP A 276 5.48 2.48 -24.19
C ASP A 276 4.12 3.18 -24.40
N GLY A 277 4.12 4.46 -24.72
CA GLY A 277 2.94 5.26 -25.00
C GLY A 277 2.77 6.44 -24.06
N GLU A 278 1.61 7.08 -24.15
CA GLU A 278 1.22 8.23 -23.34
C GLU A 278 0.19 7.80 -22.29
N LEU A 279 0.29 8.36 -21.08
CA LEU A 279 -0.67 8.12 -20.01
C LEU A 279 -2.00 8.84 -20.31
N THR A 280 -3.09 8.15 -20.02
CA THR A 280 -4.46 8.69 -20.17
C THR A 280 -4.71 9.85 -19.20
N GLY A 281 -5.65 10.75 -19.49
CA GLY A 281 -6.01 11.87 -18.60
C GLY A 281 -5.61 13.26 -19.11
N GLY A 282 -5.01 13.36 -20.29
CA GLY A 282 -4.88 14.65 -21.00
C GLY A 282 -3.70 15.53 -20.61
N LEU A 283 -2.78 15.06 -19.75
CA LEU A 283 -1.56 15.80 -19.39
C LEU A 283 -0.39 15.64 -20.38
N GLY A 284 -0.51 14.78 -21.40
CA GLY A 284 0.59 14.54 -22.34
C GLY A 284 1.79 13.81 -21.73
N VAL A 285 1.62 13.13 -20.58
CA VAL A 285 2.72 12.48 -19.86
C VAL A 285 3.09 11.18 -20.57
N ARG A 286 4.30 11.13 -21.15
CA ARG A 286 4.84 9.91 -21.75
C ARG A 286 5.30 8.92 -20.70
N ARG A 287 5.10 7.64 -20.96
CA ARG A 287 5.76 6.55 -20.23
C ARG A 287 7.27 6.62 -20.46
N ARG A 288 8.04 6.46 -19.39
CA ARG A 288 9.51 6.61 -19.36
C ARG A 288 10.21 5.36 -18.86
N ALA A 289 9.50 4.45 -18.17
CA ALA A 289 10.10 3.27 -17.55
C ALA A 289 10.93 2.45 -18.54
N ARG A 290 10.33 2.07 -19.68
CA ARG A 290 11.00 1.29 -20.74
C ARG A 290 12.29 1.95 -21.24
N GLN A 291 12.21 3.20 -21.67
CA GLN A 291 13.36 3.93 -22.22
C GLN A 291 14.45 4.15 -21.16
N LEU A 292 14.08 4.31 -19.89
CA LEU A 292 15.04 4.38 -18.80
C LEU A 292 15.75 3.03 -18.61
N TYR A 293 15.00 1.93 -18.59
CA TYR A 293 15.53 0.57 -18.46
C TYR A 293 16.50 0.20 -19.58
N GLU A 294 16.10 0.41 -20.84
CA GLU A 294 16.94 0.16 -22.02
C GLU A 294 18.25 0.98 -21.97
N ARG A 295 18.20 2.23 -21.48
CA ARG A 295 19.41 3.06 -21.28
C ARG A 295 20.31 2.55 -20.17
N ILE A 296 19.77 2.06 -19.06
CA ILE A 296 20.55 1.47 -17.97
C ILE A 296 21.27 0.22 -18.48
N GLN A 297 20.55 -0.69 -19.15
CA GLN A 297 21.12 -1.92 -19.72
C GLN A 297 22.22 -1.63 -20.75
N ALA A 298 22.00 -0.64 -21.63
CA ALA A 298 22.99 -0.25 -22.63
C ALA A 298 24.29 0.30 -22.00
N ARG A 299 24.20 1.07 -20.92
CA ARG A 299 25.37 1.58 -20.19
C ARG A 299 26.16 0.45 -19.54
N GLU A 300 25.48 -0.50 -18.91
CA GLU A 300 26.13 -1.65 -18.30
C GLU A 300 26.84 -2.53 -19.35
N ALA A 301 26.18 -2.78 -20.49
CA ALA A 301 26.79 -3.49 -21.61
C ALA A 301 28.01 -2.75 -22.21
N GLY A 302 27.98 -1.42 -22.18
CA GLY A 302 29.09 -0.56 -22.60
C GLY A 302 30.22 -0.39 -21.57
N ASN A 303 30.13 -1.08 -20.41
CA ASN A 303 31.04 -0.94 -19.27
C ASN A 303 31.13 0.50 -18.71
N ASP A 304 30.08 1.31 -18.90
CA ASP A 304 29.90 2.63 -18.29
C ASP A 304 29.13 2.47 -16.97
N ARG A 305 29.86 2.18 -15.89
CA ARG A 305 29.28 1.94 -14.57
C ARG A 305 29.11 3.25 -13.81
N SER A 306 27.99 3.93 -14.06
CA SER A 306 27.54 5.05 -13.24
C SER A 306 27.51 4.66 -11.75
N PRO A 307 28.07 5.45 -10.83
CA PRO A 307 27.91 5.23 -9.38
C PRO A 307 26.44 5.19 -8.93
N MET A 308 25.52 5.73 -9.74
CA MET A 308 24.08 5.78 -9.45
C MET A 308 23.28 4.63 -10.06
N VAL A 309 23.92 3.66 -10.73
CA VAL A 309 23.21 2.62 -11.52
C VAL A 309 22.12 1.88 -10.73
N VAL A 310 22.38 1.57 -9.46
CA VAL A 310 21.41 0.87 -8.61
C VAL A 310 20.22 1.78 -8.25
N MET A 311 20.48 3.07 -8.01
CA MET A 311 19.43 4.07 -7.78
C MET A 311 18.59 4.30 -9.05
N ASP A 312 19.22 4.26 -10.22
CA ASP A 312 18.55 4.35 -11.51
C ASP A 312 17.59 3.15 -11.71
N TYR A 313 18.02 1.92 -11.39
CA TYR A 313 17.16 0.73 -11.40
C TYR A 313 15.97 0.84 -10.45
N VAL A 314 16.21 1.23 -9.19
CA VAL A 314 15.14 1.38 -8.18
C VAL A 314 14.12 2.41 -8.63
N SER A 315 14.58 3.56 -9.11
CA SER A 315 13.72 4.62 -9.63
C SER A 315 12.92 4.12 -10.83
N CYS A 316 13.57 3.38 -11.75
CA CYS A 316 12.93 2.78 -12.91
C CYS A 316 11.84 1.78 -12.52
N PHE A 317 12.06 0.92 -11.52
CA PHE A 317 11.06 -0.03 -11.03
C PHE A 317 9.84 0.68 -10.43
N ALA A 318 10.06 1.72 -9.61
CA ALA A 318 8.96 2.50 -9.03
C ALA A 318 8.16 3.23 -10.12
N ILE A 319 8.85 3.85 -11.09
CA ILE A 319 8.22 4.52 -12.23
C ILE A 319 7.40 3.52 -13.05
N ALA A 320 7.93 2.33 -13.33
CA ALA A 320 7.23 1.28 -14.07
C ALA A 320 5.87 0.94 -13.43
N VAL A 321 5.86 0.72 -12.11
CA VAL A 321 4.62 0.40 -11.38
C VAL A 321 3.64 1.58 -11.38
N ASN A 322 4.12 2.80 -11.16
CA ASN A 322 3.22 3.96 -11.13
C ASN A 322 2.69 4.36 -12.52
N GLU A 323 3.44 4.09 -13.60
CA GLU A 323 2.94 4.24 -14.97
C GLU A 323 1.88 3.19 -15.31
N GLU A 324 2.05 1.95 -14.84
CA GLU A 324 1.01 0.91 -14.94
C GLU A 324 -0.24 1.29 -14.15
N ASN A 325 -0.07 1.83 -12.95
CA ASN A 325 -1.18 2.33 -12.13
C ASN A 325 -1.93 3.45 -12.84
N ALA A 326 -1.22 4.48 -13.31
CA ALA A 326 -1.82 5.63 -13.98
C ALA A 326 -2.60 5.26 -15.26
N ALA A 327 -2.24 4.15 -15.90
CA ALA A 327 -2.94 3.61 -17.06
C ALA A 327 -4.06 2.62 -16.72
N GLY A 328 -4.42 2.46 -15.45
CA GLY A 328 -5.49 1.56 -15.02
C GLY A 328 -5.12 0.08 -15.00
N GLY A 329 -3.83 -0.26 -15.07
CA GLY A 329 -3.35 -1.64 -15.07
C GLY A 329 -3.57 -2.37 -13.74
N ARG A 330 -3.17 -3.65 -13.71
CA ARG A 330 -3.22 -4.48 -12.50
C ARG A 330 -2.13 -4.03 -11.52
N ILE A 331 -2.52 -3.75 -10.28
CA ILE A 331 -1.67 -3.17 -9.25
C ILE A 331 -1.86 -3.91 -7.92
N VAL A 332 -0.83 -3.88 -7.08
CA VAL A 332 -0.94 -4.24 -5.66
C VAL A 332 -0.91 -2.97 -4.82
N THR A 333 -1.89 -2.77 -3.95
CA THR A 333 -1.88 -1.66 -2.98
C THR A 333 -0.67 -1.77 -2.06
N ALA A 334 0.00 -0.66 -1.74
CA ALA A 334 1.14 -0.68 -0.82
C ALA A 334 1.43 0.67 -0.12
N PRO A 335 0.56 1.19 0.76
CA PRO A 335 -0.76 0.68 1.15
C PRO A 335 -1.91 1.22 0.27
N THR A 336 -1.61 2.13 -0.66
CA THR A 336 -2.56 2.66 -1.66
C THR A 336 -2.01 2.48 -3.07
N ASN A 337 -2.87 2.62 -4.08
CA ASN A 337 -2.48 2.58 -5.49
C ASN A 337 -1.50 3.71 -5.85
N GLY A 338 -1.72 4.93 -5.30
CA GLY A 338 -0.85 6.08 -5.55
C GLY A 338 0.58 5.90 -5.03
N ALA A 339 0.76 5.06 -4.01
CA ALA A 339 2.05 4.71 -3.42
C ALA A 339 2.57 3.31 -3.82
N ALA A 340 1.93 2.67 -4.80
CA ALA A 340 2.15 1.27 -5.11
C ALA A 340 3.56 0.94 -5.62
N GLY A 341 4.33 1.91 -6.11
CA GLY A 341 5.66 1.66 -6.67
C GLY A 341 6.78 1.52 -5.65
N VAL A 342 6.62 2.04 -4.42
CA VAL A 342 7.70 2.07 -3.42
C VAL A 342 8.10 0.67 -2.95
N VAL A 343 7.15 -0.06 -2.36
CA VAL A 343 7.37 -1.41 -1.82
C VAL A 343 7.92 -2.39 -2.86
N PRO A 344 7.33 -2.56 -4.06
CA PRO A 344 7.83 -3.51 -5.05
C PRO A 344 9.20 -3.11 -5.62
N ALA A 345 9.50 -1.82 -5.75
CA ALA A 345 10.82 -1.37 -6.20
C ALA A 345 11.91 -1.76 -5.19
N VAL A 346 11.67 -1.57 -3.89
CA VAL A 346 12.61 -1.95 -2.83
C VAL A 346 12.70 -3.47 -2.67
N LEU A 347 11.58 -4.18 -2.82
CA LEU A 347 11.55 -5.65 -2.80
C LEU A 347 12.37 -6.24 -3.96
N ARG A 348 12.22 -5.69 -5.17
CA ARG A 348 13.01 -6.10 -6.34
C ARG A 348 14.48 -5.72 -6.19
N TYR A 349 14.78 -4.57 -5.60
CA TYR A 349 16.15 -4.19 -5.25
C TYR A 349 16.82 -5.23 -4.35
N TYR A 350 16.12 -5.67 -3.30
CA TYR A 350 16.62 -6.69 -2.40
C TYR A 350 16.89 -8.01 -3.12
N ARG A 351 15.93 -8.46 -3.95
CA ARG A 351 16.08 -9.68 -4.77
C ARG A 351 17.28 -9.58 -5.74
N ASP A 352 17.36 -8.50 -6.51
CA ASP A 352 18.29 -8.39 -7.64
C ASP A 352 19.71 -7.96 -7.22
N PHE A 353 19.87 -7.21 -6.12
CA PHE A 353 21.15 -6.61 -5.73
C PHE A 353 21.66 -7.01 -4.32
N CYS A 354 20.82 -7.60 -3.47
CA CYS A 354 21.21 -8.00 -2.10
C CYS A 354 21.26 -9.51 -1.89
N GLY A 355 21.03 -10.31 -2.94
CA GLY A 355 21.00 -11.78 -2.85
C GLY A 355 19.73 -12.31 -2.17
N GLY A 356 18.59 -11.64 -2.39
CA GLY A 356 17.35 -11.94 -1.68
C GLY A 356 16.78 -13.33 -1.94
N GLU A 357 16.60 -14.11 -0.88
CA GLU A 357 16.00 -15.44 -0.88
C GLU A 357 14.47 -15.38 -0.66
N PRO A 358 13.69 -16.40 -1.11
CA PRO A 358 12.23 -16.39 -1.00
C PRO A 358 11.69 -16.15 0.43
N ASP A 359 12.32 -16.77 1.44
CA ASP A 359 11.91 -16.60 2.84
C ASP A 359 12.15 -15.18 3.36
N ASP A 360 13.16 -14.49 2.83
CA ASP A 360 13.45 -13.11 3.20
C ASP A 360 12.50 -12.13 2.50
N LEU A 361 12.00 -12.44 1.29
CA LEU A 361 10.92 -11.69 0.64
C LEU A 361 9.62 -11.78 1.46
N ARG A 362 9.32 -12.95 2.01
CA ARG A 362 8.17 -13.12 2.92
C ARG A 362 8.36 -12.31 4.20
N ARG A 363 9.56 -12.36 4.81
CA ARG A 363 9.91 -11.56 6.00
C ARG A 363 9.76 -10.07 5.73
N PHE A 364 10.21 -9.60 4.56
CA PHE A 364 10.06 -8.23 4.12
C PHE A 364 8.59 -7.82 4.13
N LEU A 365 7.73 -8.57 3.42
CA LEU A 365 6.34 -8.20 3.23
C LEU A 365 5.51 -8.29 4.52
N LEU A 366 5.75 -9.30 5.36
CA LEU A 366 5.08 -9.43 6.66
C LEU A 366 5.50 -8.31 7.62
N THR A 367 6.78 -7.93 7.63
CA THR A 367 7.26 -6.79 8.43
C THR A 367 6.66 -5.47 7.92
N ALA A 368 6.65 -5.27 6.60
CA ALA A 368 6.04 -4.11 5.96
C ALA A 368 4.55 -4.00 6.32
N ALA A 369 3.80 -5.11 6.32
CA ALA A 369 2.40 -5.13 6.72
C ALA A 369 2.19 -4.72 8.17
N ALA A 370 3.01 -5.22 9.11
CA ALA A 370 2.90 -4.85 10.52
C ALA A 370 3.09 -3.35 10.76
N ILE A 371 4.10 -2.75 10.12
CA ILE A 371 4.36 -1.31 10.17
C ILE A 371 3.24 -0.52 9.49
N GLY A 372 2.78 -0.95 8.31
CA GLY A 372 1.64 -0.34 7.62
C GLY A 372 0.37 -0.35 8.48
N GLY A 373 0.14 -1.42 9.23
CA GLY A 373 -0.96 -1.54 10.18
C GLY A 373 -0.88 -0.53 11.33
N LEU A 374 0.30 -0.31 11.90
CA LEU A 374 0.52 0.73 12.91
C LEU A 374 0.25 2.13 12.35
N ILE A 375 0.73 2.42 11.14
CA ILE A 375 0.51 3.72 10.49
C ILE A 375 -0.98 3.97 10.23
N LYS A 376 -1.68 2.99 9.64
CA LYS A 376 -3.13 3.05 9.40
C LYS A 376 -3.90 3.32 10.69
N ARG A 377 -3.52 2.66 11.79
CA ARG A 377 -4.20 2.72 13.08
C ARG A 377 -4.00 4.05 13.81
N ASN A 378 -2.77 4.56 13.82
CA ASN A 378 -2.35 5.65 14.70
C ASN A 378 -2.33 7.02 14.00
N ALA A 379 -2.47 7.05 12.67
CA ALA A 379 -2.60 8.27 11.90
C ALA A 379 -3.66 8.10 10.81
N SER A 380 -3.25 7.86 9.56
CA SER A 380 -4.12 7.47 8.45
C SER A 380 -3.23 7.07 7.25
N ILE A 381 -3.79 6.29 6.33
CA ILE A 381 -3.22 6.00 5.01
C ILE A 381 -3.95 6.71 3.86
N SER A 382 -4.87 7.63 4.18
CA SER A 382 -5.70 8.34 3.22
C SER A 382 -5.09 9.69 2.84
N GLY A 383 -4.87 9.90 1.54
CA GLY A 383 -4.44 11.19 0.99
C GLY A 383 -5.45 12.32 1.25
N ALA A 384 -6.72 11.98 1.36
CA ALA A 384 -7.80 12.92 1.70
C ALA A 384 -7.82 13.35 3.17
N GLU A 385 -7.15 12.61 4.07
CA GLU A 385 -7.14 12.91 5.50
C GLU A 385 -5.83 13.54 5.96
N VAL A 386 -4.69 12.94 5.57
CA VAL A 386 -3.36 13.34 6.06
C VAL A 386 -2.40 13.73 4.94
N GLY A 387 -2.83 13.78 3.68
CA GLY A 387 -1.96 14.07 2.54
C GLY A 387 -1.07 12.90 2.14
N CYS A 388 -0.11 13.15 1.25
CA CYS A 388 0.71 12.11 0.62
C CYS A 388 1.75 11.50 1.58
N GLN A 389 1.96 12.09 2.75
CA GLN A 389 2.69 11.44 3.86
C GLN A 389 1.99 10.15 4.32
N GLY A 390 0.65 10.10 4.32
CA GLY A 390 -0.11 8.89 4.62
C GLY A 390 -0.07 7.84 3.50
N GLU A 391 0.34 8.22 2.29
CA GLU A 391 0.42 7.29 1.17
C GLU A 391 1.88 6.90 0.90
N VAL A 392 2.62 7.75 0.20
CA VAL A 392 4.02 7.49 -0.17
C VAL A 392 4.94 7.44 1.04
N GLY A 393 4.70 8.29 2.05
CA GLY A 393 5.47 8.25 3.30
C GLY A 393 5.28 6.92 4.04
N SER A 394 4.03 6.45 4.11
CA SER A 394 3.70 5.15 4.69
C SER A 394 4.35 4.00 3.92
N ALA A 395 4.27 4.02 2.59
CA ALA A 395 4.92 3.03 1.74
C ALA A 395 6.44 2.99 1.91
N ALA A 396 7.08 4.16 2.06
CA ALA A 396 8.50 4.27 2.33
C ALA A 396 8.88 3.68 3.70
N ALA A 397 8.10 3.96 4.75
CA ALA A 397 8.30 3.38 6.07
C ALA A 397 8.12 1.87 6.08
N MET A 398 7.07 1.37 5.41
CA MET A 398 6.82 -0.06 5.21
C MET A 398 8.00 -0.74 4.49
N ALA A 399 8.48 -0.16 3.39
CA ALA A 399 9.59 -0.70 2.61
C ALA A 399 10.93 -0.65 3.37
N ALA A 400 11.20 0.42 4.13
CA ALA A 400 12.41 0.56 4.93
C ALA A 400 12.48 -0.50 6.04
N ALA A 401 11.37 -0.70 6.76
CA ALA A 401 11.26 -1.75 7.77
C ALA A 401 11.39 -3.15 7.18
N GLY A 402 10.70 -3.42 6.06
CA GLY A 402 10.80 -4.69 5.35
C GLY A 402 12.24 -5.00 4.91
N LEU A 403 12.92 -4.01 4.33
CA LEU A 403 14.30 -4.16 3.88
C LEU A 403 15.26 -4.38 5.04
N CYS A 404 15.11 -3.61 6.12
CA CYS A 404 15.92 -3.74 7.33
C CYS A 404 15.81 -5.15 7.91
N ALA A 405 14.58 -5.69 8.02
CA ALA A 405 14.35 -7.05 8.53
C ALA A 405 14.92 -8.13 7.59
N ALA A 406 14.78 -7.95 6.27
CA ALA A 406 15.32 -8.89 5.27
C ALA A 406 16.85 -8.91 5.26
N LEU A 407 17.50 -7.79 5.59
CA LEU A 407 18.96 -7.67 5.75
C LEU A 407 19.47 -8.12 7.13
N GLY A 408 18.61 -8.65 8.00
CA GLY A 408 18.99 -9.16 9.32
C GLY A 408 19.04 -8.13 10.43
N GLY A 409 18.40 -6.97 10.25
CA GLY A 409 18.24 -5.95 11.29
C GLY A 409 17.43 -6.46 12.49
N THR A 410 17.78 -5.96 13.67
CA THR A 410 17.03 -6.21 14.90
C THR A 410 15.67 -5.51 14.87
N PRO A 411 14.68 -5.93 15.69
CA PRO A 411 13.39 -5.24 15.80
C PRO A 411 13.52 -3.72 16.06
N ALA A 412 14.48 -3.31 16.88
CA ALA A 412 14.76 -1.90 17.15
C ALA A 412 15.29 -1.15 15.90
N GLN A 413 16.13 -1.78 15.09
CA GLN A 413 16.58 -1.21 13.82
C GLN A 413 15.45 -1.16 12.78
N VAL A 414 14.54 -2.15 12.80
CA VAL A 414 13.35 -2.15 11.94
C VAL A 414 12.43 -0.98 12.27
N GLU A 415 12.17 -0.72 13.55
CA GLU A 415 11.44 0.49 13.98
C GLU A 415 12.17 1.75 13.52
N ASN A 416 13.48 1.86 13.79
CA ASN A 416 14.27 3.04 13.41
C ASN A 416 14.26 3.29 11.90
N ALA A 417 14.32 2.24 11.07
CA ALA A 417 14.23 2.38 9.62
C ALA A 417 12.86 2.91 9.17
N ALA A 418 11.77 2.43 9.76
CA ALA A 418 10.43 2.96 9.49
C ALA A 418 10.30 4.43 9.91
N GLU A 419 10.85 4.76 11.07
CA GLU A 419 10.83 6.10 11.66
C GLU A 419 11.56 7.12 10.78
N ILE A 420 12.83 6.87 10.43
CA ILE A 420 13.60 7.75 9.52
C ILE A 420 12.85 7.94 8.20
N ALA A 421 12.30 6.85 7.65
CA ALA A 421 11.59 6.93 6.38
C ALA A 421 10.32 7.80 6.47
N ILE A 422 9.52 7.70 7.54
CA ILE A 422 8.32 8.53 7.70
C ILE A 422 8.68 9.99 8.02
N GLU A 423 9.71 10.24 8.84
CA GLU A 423 10.21 11.58 9.17
C GLU A 423 10.50 12.39 7.91
N HIS A 424 11.18 11.76 6.94
CA HIS A 424 11.52 12.36 5.64
C HIS A 424 10.33 12.56 4.68
N HIS A 425 9.10 12.33 5.14
CA HIS A 425 7.86 12.59 4.41
C HIS A 425 6.84 13.46 5.18
N LEU A 426 7.09 13.80 6.44
CA LEU A 426 6.18 14.62 7.23
C LEU A 426 5.89 15.98 6.56
N GLY A 427 4.62 16.38 6.53
CA GLY A 427 4.11 17.59 5.89
C GLY A 427 3.84 17.46 4.38
N MET A 428 4.05 16.28 3.77
CA MET A 428 3.84 16.11 2.32
C MET A 428 2.35 16.12 1.95
N THR A 429 1.93 17.14 1.19
CA THR A 429 0.56 17.35 0.70
C THR A 429 0.15 16.40 -0.43
N CYS A 430 -1.14 16.15 -0.64
CA CYS A 430 -1.67 15.33 -1.74
C CYS A 430 -2.46 16.20 -2.72
N ASP A 431 -1.77 16.87 -3.64
CA ASP A 431 -2.41 17.80 -4.57
C ASP A 431 -1.89 17.55 -6.00
N PRO A 432 -2.38 16.47 -6.65
CA PRO A 432 -1.91 16.07 -7.96
C PRO A 432 -2.44 16.98 -9.08
N VAL A 433 -1.63 17.18 -10.12
CA VAL A 433 -1.99 17.97 -11.30
C VAL A 433 -3.16 17.31 -12.01
N GLY A 434 -4.22 18.08 -12.28
CA GLY A 434 -5.43 17.60 -12.95
C GLY A 434 -6.22 16.52 -12.19
N GLY A 435 -5.95 16.30 -10.90
CA GLY A 435 -6.58 15.20 -10.16
C GLY A 435 -6.13 13.82 -10.61
N LEU A 436 -4.96 13.71 -11.25
CA LEU A 436 -4.46 12.47 -11.85
C LEU A 436 -3.34 11.88 -11.00
N VAL A 437 -3.31 10.55 -10.85
CA VAL A 437 -2.24 9.83 -10.15
C VAL A 437 -0.98 9.71 -11.04
N GLN A 438 -0.46 10.85 -11.48
CA GLN A 438 0.66 10.99 -12.40
C GLN A 438 1.71 11.96 -11.83
N ILE A 439 1.41 13.26 -11.82
CA ILE A 439 2.32 14.30 -11.34
C ILE A 439 1.78 14.87 -10.03
N PRO A 440 2.54 14.87 -8.92
CA PRO A 440 3.93 14.40 -8.75
C PRO A 440 4.03 12.92 -8.27
N CYS A 441 2.95 12.14 -8.39
CA CYS A 441 2.83 10.80 -7.81
C CYS A 441 3.93 9.83 -8.29
N ILE A 442 4.23 9.82 -9.59
CA ILE A 442 5.22 8.92 -10.19
C ILE A 442 6.62 9.19 -9.61
N GLU A 443 7.08 10.45 -9.62
CA GLU A 443 8.39 10.80 -9.05
C GLU A 443 8.43 10.58 -7.54
N ARG A 444 7.34 10.85 -6.82
CA ARG A 444 7.28 10.61 -5.37
C ARG A 444 7.54 9.15 -5.01
N ASN A 445 7.08 8.19 -5.82
CA ASN A 445 7.37 6.78 -5.57
C ASN A 445 8.85 6.43 -5.80
N ALA A 446 9.48 6.98 -6.85
CA ALA A 446 10.91 6.81 -7.08
C ALA A 446 11.74 7.36 -5.91
N PHE A 447 11.44 8.59 -5.45
CA PHE A 447 12.10 9.17 -4.29
C PHE A 447 11.79 8.41 -2.99
N GLY A 448 10.55 7.93 -2.81
CA GLY A 448 10.14 7.13 -1.66
C GLY A 448 10.95 5.83 -1.54
N ALA A 449 11.16 5.13 -2.65
CA ALA A 449 11.95 3.91 -2.70
C ALA A 449 13.43 4.16 -2.34
N ILE A 450 14.04 5.23 -2.86
CA ILE A 450 15.43 5.60 -2.53
C ILE A 450 15.56 5.97 -1.05
N LYS A 451 14.63 6.76 -0.50
CA LYS A 451 14.61 7.11 0.92
C LYS A 451 14.46 5.87 1.80
N ALA A 452 13.61 4.92 1.41
CA ALA A 452 13.42 3.68 2.16
C ALA A 452 14.70 2.83 2.24
N ILE A 453 15.42 2.68 1.12
CA ILE A 453 16.72 1.98 1.10
C ILE A 453 17.73 2.70 1.98
N ASN A 454 17.81 4.02 1.89
CA ASN A 454 18.75 4.79 2.69
C ASN A 454 18.42 4.74 4.20
N ALA A 455 17.14 4.81 4.56
CA ALA A 455 16.68 4.69 5.95
C ALA A 455 17.04 3.31 6.54
N ALA A 456 16.81 2.22 5.80
CA ALA A 456 17.23 0.88 6.20
C ALA A 456 18.76 0.79 6.36
N SER A 457 19.52 1.37 5.44
CA SER A 457 20.99 1.40 5.52
C SER A 457 21.50 2.16 6.75
N LEU A 458 20.89 3.31 7.08
CA LEU A 458 21.26 4.10 8.25
C LEU A 458 20.95 3.35 9.55
N ALA A 459 19.76 2.75 9.64
CA ALA A 459 19.38 1.97 10.82
C ALA A 459 20.29 0.74 11.04
N LEU A 460 20.67 0.04 9.96
CA LEU A 460 21.59 -1.10 10.02
C LEU A 460 23.02 -0.70 10.40
N ALA A 461 23.46 0.50 10.01
CA ALA A 461 24.76 1.04 10.41
C ALA A 461 24.79 1.53 11.88
N GLY A 462 23.62 1.82 12.45
CA GLY A 462 23.43 2.15 13.86
C GLY A 462 23.14 0.93 14.75
N ASP A 463 22.86 1.17 16.03
CA ASP A 463 22.48 0.15 17.01
C ASP A 463 20.96 0.11 17.28
N GLY A 464 20.17 0.82 16.45
CA GLY A 464 18.73 0.95 16.58
C GLY A 464 18.28 1.99 17.62
N ARG A 465 19.20 2.63 18.36
CA ARG A 465 18.85 3.72 19.28
C ARG A 465 18.62 5.02 18.51
N HIS A 466 17.50 5.65 18.80
CA HIS A 466 17.10 6.91 18.20
C HIS A 466 16.30 7.72 19.24
N VAL A 467 16.25 9.05 19.06
CA VAL A 467 15.59 9.95 20.03
C VAL A 467 14.09 10.06 19.75
N VAL A 468 13.71 10.05 18.47
CA VAL A 468 12.32 10.19 18.02
C VAL A 468 11.77 8.80 17.75
N SER A 469 10.84 8.31 18.56
CA SER A 469 10.23 6.99 18.32
C SER A 469 9.30 6.99 17.12
N LEU A 470 9.02 5.81 16.56
CA LEU A 470 8.04 5.69 15.47
C LEU A 470 6.66 6.20 15.92
N ASP A 471 6.23 5.87 17.15
CA ASP A 471 4.95 6.34 17.68
C ASP A 471 4.84 7.88 17.71
N ALA A 472 5.94 8.58 18.05
CA ALA A 472 5.97 10.05 18.03
C ALA A 472 5.91 10.61 16.60
N ALA A 473 6.61 9.97 15.66
CA ALA A 473 6.55 10.34 14.25
C ALA A 473 5.14 10.14 13.65
N LEU A 474 4.44 9.06 14.03
CA LEU A 474 3.05 8.82 13.60
C LEU A 474 2.07 9.83 14.19
N GLU A 475 2.22 10.18 15.46
CA GLU A 475 1.41 11.25 16.07
C GLU A 475 1.65 12.60 15.39
N THR A 476 2.90 12.89 15.03
CA THR A 476 3.24 14.09 14.23
C THR A 476 2.58 14.04 12.86
N MET A 477 2.58 12.88 12.19
CA MET A 477 1.87 12.70 10.91
C MET A 477 0.36 12.96 11.06
N ARG A 478 -0.26 12.46 12.13
CA ARG A 478 -1.69 12.68 12.41
C ARG A 478 -2.00 14.16 12.63
N GLN A 479 -1.23 14.84 13.48
CA GLN A 479 -1.42 16.27 13.78
C GLN A 479 -1.21 17.15 12.54
N THR A 480 -0.11 16.94 11.80
CA THR A 480 0.15 17.67 10.55
C THR A 480 -0.93 17.46 9.50
N GLY A 481 -1.53 16.27 9.44
CA GLY A 481 -2.68 16.00 8.58
C GLY A 481 -3.95 16.74 8.99
N LEU A 482 -4.20 16.89 10.30
CA LEU A 482 -5.31 17.71 10.82
C LEU A 482 -5.11 19.20 10.49
N ASP A 483 -3.88 19.69 10.63
CA ASP A 483 -3.54 21.09 10.36
C ASP A 483 -3.51 21.42 8.86
N MET A 484 -3.40 20.40 8.00
CA MET A 484 -3.36 20.57 6.56
C MET A 484 -4.71 21.09 6.04
N GLN A 485 -4.71 22.27 5.41
CA GLN A 485 -5.90 22.84 4.80
C GLN A 485 -6.46 21.90 3.72
N SER A 486 -7.79 21.77 3.63
CA SER A 486 -8.45 20.82 2.72
C SER A 486 -8.04 20.93 1.26
N LYS A 487 -7.74 22.16 0.78
CA LYS A 487 -7.26 22.40 -0.60
C LYS A 487 -5.87 21.84 -0.92
N TYR A 488 -5.11 21.40 0.09
CA TYR A 488 -3.81 20.75 -0.06
C TYR A 488 -3.87 19.23 0.21
N LYS A 489 -5.06 18.70 0.50
CA LYS A 489 -5.36 17.26 0.51
C LYS A 489 -5.87 16.85 -0.88
N GLU A 490 -6.30 15.59 -1.03
CA GLU A 490 -6.74 14.95 -2.29
C GLU A 490 -7.98 15.64 -2.93
N THR A 491 -7.84 16.88 -3.38
CA THR A 491 -8.91 17.70 -3.97
C THR A 491 -8.48 18.37 -5.27
N SER A 492 -7.17 18.52 -5.49
CA SER A 492 -6.59 19.23 -6.64
C SER A 492 -7.03 20.70 -6.76
N LEU A 493 -7.40 21.31 -5.64
CA LEU A 493 -7.86 22.69 -5.54
C LEU A 493 -6.76 23.67 -5.09
N GLY A 494 -5.52 23.19 -4.93
CA GLY A 494 -4.41 24.00 -4.40
C GLY A 494 -3.06 23.69 -5.03
N GLY A 495 -2.02 23.86 -4.21
CA GLY A 495 -0.64 23.39 -4.44
C GLY A 495 -0.14 23.37 -5.89
N LEU A 496 0.40 22.23 -6.31
CA LEU A 496 0.93 22.05 -7.66
C LEU A 496 -0.20 22.03 -8.69
N ALA A 497 -1.39 21.56 -8.33
CA ALA A 497 -2.51 21.40 -9.24
C ALA A 497 -2.98 22.73 -9.85
N VAL A 498 -3.01 23.81 -9.06
CA VAL A 498 -3.43 25.14 -9.54
C VAL A 498 -2.29 26.00 -10.09
N ASN A 499 -1.04 25.61 -9.82
CA ASN A 499 0.15 26.36 -10.27
C ASN A 499 0.79 25.78 -11.54
N VAL A 500 0.38 24.58 -11.97
CA VAL A 500 0.74 23.99 -13.25
C VAL A 500 -0.48 24.07 -14.16
N THR A 501 -0.41 24.93 -15.17
CA THR A 501 -1.46 25.02 -16.20
C THR A 501 -1.50 23.72 -17.00
N ALA A 502 -2.54 22.91 -16.78
CA ALA A 502 -2.93 21.91 -17.77
C ALA A 502 -3.37 22.67 -19.04
N CYS A 503 -2.87 22.23 -20.19
CA CYS A 503 -2.84 22.97 -21.44
C CYS A 503 -4.21 23.46 -21.91
#